data_AF-A0A1I7XN68-F1
#
_entry.id   AF-A0A1I7XN68-F1
#
_cell.length_a   1.000
_cell.length_b   1.000
_cell.length_c   1.000
_cell.angle_alpha   90.00
_cell.angle_beta   90.00
_cell.angle_gamma   90.00
#
_symmetry.space_group_name_H-M   'P 1'
#
loop_
_entity.id
_entity.type
_entity.pdbx_description
1 polymer ?
#
loop_
_entity_poly.entity_id
_entity_poly.type
_entity_poly.pdbx_seq_one_letter_code
_entity_poly.pdbx_strand_id
1 'polypeptide(L)'
;MHAVMILLHFRNVIMLFEKRQAKLFHLIENVYEKDEEDAGIVEEQTDRIPRELTVHMFNIFCFCFAIVTYCLDFISDIVVALSHYNENRILPAIFILILSVIPSIVLNTVSYAWICDDNYANKSSKPSDEDVRSTSGNRNTRNESYLVHAIICLFQAGPLWWYYKAISYAIKFRRESDPYKQRKLFCRMVEAERDATLLRFFEAFLESAPQLLVQSYILSEYVWLRSIEGNCFHDLPKWGNLRTDTAALIIYNLFLIFIKYIFIFQLIWRTLTVMSRFIVIVTFLLGYHFSIVPALIFHYLISLGHVTALQSIDSGTSSTALEMGLLLINSAIHVFMPFNMAEGSTQWRYLIAYLIEAIEGVHYKLFKHVMLRNSTNGN
;
A
#
# COMPACT_ATOMS: atom_id res chain seq x y z
N MET A 1 -21.30 -12.06 36.93
CA MET A 1 -21.32 -13.38 36.25
C MET A 1 -21.72 -13.30 34.78
N HIS A 2 -22.75 -12.54 34.38
CA HIS A 2 -23.15 -12.40 32.96
C HIS A 2 -22.08 -11.83 32.01
N ALA A 3 -21.28 -10.85 32.44
CA ALA A 3 -20.22 -10.26 31.61
C ALA A 3 -19.06 -11.24 31.29
N VAL A 4 -18.72 -12.13 32.24
CA VAL A 4 -17.69 -13.15 32.06
C VAL A 4 -18.19 -14.27 31.13
N MET A 5 -19.49 -14.56 31.16
CA MET A 5 -20.11 -15.54 30.28
C MET A 5 -20.19 -15.04 28.83
N ILE A 6 -20.43 -13.74 28.62
CA ILE A 6 -20.38 -13.11 27.29
C ILE A 6 -18.95 -13.09 26.73
N LEU A 7 -17.94 -12.79 27.56
CA LEU A 7 -16.53 -12.86 27.18
C LEU A 7 -16.06 -14.29 26.85
N LEU A 8 -16.53 -15.30 27.58
CA LEU A 8 -16.25 -16.70 27.29
C LEU A 8 -16.99 -17.20 26.04
N HIS A 9 -18.21 -16.70 25.78
CA HIS A 9 -18.94 -17.02 24.56
C HIS A 9 -18.28 -16.36 23.33
N PHE A 10 -17.81 -15.11 23.45
CA PHE A 10 -16.97 -14.47 22.43
C PHE A 10 -15.66 -15.23 22.21
N ARG A 11 -14.98 -15.67 23.28
CA ARG A 11 -13.74 -16.47 23.18
C ARG A 11 -13.97 -17.82 22.50
N ASN A 12 -15.11 -18.47 22.75
CA ASN A 12 -15.44 -19.76 22.13
C ASN A 12 -15.90 -19.61 20.66
N VAL A 13 -16.54 -18.50 20.30
CA VAL A 13 -16.84 -18.16 18.89
C VAL A 13 -15.54 -17.81 18.13
N ILE A 14 -14.57 -17.17 18.78
CA ILE A 14 -13.22 -16.92 18.23
C ILE A 14 -12.44 -18.23 18.02
N MET A 15 -12.62 -19.25 18.88
CA MET A 15 -11.98 -20.57 18.72
C MET A 15 -12.64 -21.48 17.67
N LEU A 16 -13.87 -21.17 17.23
CA LEU A 16 -14.57 -21.93 16.17
C LEU A 16 -14.08 -21.58 14.75
N PHE A 17 -13.31 -20.50 14.60
CA PHE A 17 -12.53 -20.26 13.39
C PHE A 17 -11.20 -20.98 13.53
N GLU A 18 -11.13 -22.18 12.96
CA GLU A 18 -9.87 -22.91 12.77
C GLU A 18 -8.83 -21.95 12.19
N LYS A 19 -7.89 -21.56 13.05
CA LYS A 19 -6.83 -20.59 12.76
C LYS A 19 -5.84 -21.23 11.79
N ARG A 20 -6.19 -21.27 10.51
CA ARG A 20 -5.23 -21.57 9.44
C ARG A 20 -4.24 -20.41 9.38
N GLN A 21 -3.00 -20.75 9.72
CA GLN A 21 -1.86 -19.85 9.71
C GLN A 21 -1.73 -19.26 8.31
N ALA A 22 -1.89 -17.95 8.21
CA ALA A 22 -1.71 -17.23 6.96
C ALA A 22 -0.21 -17.13 6.70
N LYS A 23 0.31 -17.83 5.70
CA LYS A 23 1.70 -17.65 5.30
C LYS A 23 1.71 -16.52 4.29
N LEU A 24 2.29 -15.37 4.65
CA LEU A 24 2.62 -14.33 3.67
C LEU A 24 3.27 -15.00 2.44
N PHE A 25 2.62 -14.91 1.26
CA PHE A 25 3.03 -15.39 -0.06
C PHE A 25 4.53 -15.74 -0.20
N HIS A 26 4.93 -16.84 0.43
CA HIS A 26 6.11 -17.59 0.09
C HIS A 26 5.57 -18.69 -0.78
N LEU A 27 5.94 -18.67 -2.05
CA LEU A 27 5.75 -19.79 -2.96
C LEU A 27 6.65 -20.92 -2.43
N ILE A 28 6.12 -21.64 -1.45
CA ILE A 28 6.80 -22.67 -0.65
C ILE A 28 7.51 -23.63 -1.58
N GLU A 29 8.82 -23.77 -1.36
CA GLU A 29 9.77 -24.73 -1.94
C GLU A 29 9.29 -26.19 -1.88
N ASN A 30 8.23 -26.48 -1.10
CA ASN A 30 7.63 -27.80 -0.91
C ASN A 30 6.34 -28.06 -1.74
N VAL A 31 5.85 -27.10 -2.54
CA VAL A 31 4.82 -27.41 -3.58
C VAL A 31 5.46 -28.13 -4.78
N TYR A 32 6.79 -28.07 -4.88
CA TYR A 32 7.59 -28.50 -6.02
C TYR A 32 7.70 -30.02 -6.17
N GLU A 33 7.53 -30.81 -5.09
CA GLU A 33 7.48 -32.28 -5.16
C GLU A 33 6.09 -32.82 -5.50
N LYS A 34 5.03 -32.02 -5.32
CA LYS A 34 3.64 -32.50 -5.46
C LYS A 34 3.03 -32.27 -6.85
N ASP A 35 3.61 -31.35 -7.62
CA ASP A 35 3.11 -30.98 -8.95
C ASP A 35 3.39 -32.04 -10.04
N GLU A 36 4.32 -32.99 -9.83
CA GLU A 36 4.53 -34.11 -10.77
C GLU A 36 3.52 -35.26 -10.62
N GLU A 37 2.93 -35.46 -9.44
CA GLU A 37 2.00 -36.58 -9.20
C GLU A 37 0.54 -36.27 -9.58
N ASP A 38 0.11 -35.01 -9.52
CA ASP A 38 -1.29 -34.61 -9.73
C ASP A 38 -1.59 -34.17 -11.18
N ALA A 39 -1.23 -35.02 -12.16
CA ALA A 39 -1.62 -34.89 -13.57
C ALA A 39 -3.13 -35.19 -13.82
N GLY A 40 -3.97 -35.02 -12.80
CA GLY A 40 -5.43 -35.06 -12.92
C GLY A 40 -6.00 -33.68 -13.23
N ILE A 41 -7.19 -33.64 -13.82
CA ILE A 41 -7.96 -32.43 -14.12
C ILE A 41 -8.34 -31.75 -12.79
N VAL A 42 -7.44 -30.94 -12.24
CA VAL A 42 -7.72 -30.06 -11.11
C VAL A 42 -8.21 -28.73 -11.68
N GLU A 43 -9.40 -28.30 -11.26
CA GLU A 43 -9.96 -26.99 -11.58
C GLU A 43 -8.91 -25.89 -11.37
N GLU A 44 -8.90 -24.93 -12.30
CA GLU A 44 -7.98 -23.79 -12.30
C GLU A 44 -8.25 -22.91 -11.06
N GLN A 45 -7.58 -23.22 -9.94
CA GLN A 45 -7.56 -22.35 -8.77
C GLN A 45 -6.88 -21.03 -9.17
N THR A 46 -7.56 -19.92 -8.90
CA THR A 46 -7.17 -18.54 -9.27
C THR A 46 -5.79 -18.10 -8.77
N ASP A 47 -5.22 -18.80 -7.78
CA ASP A 47 -3.92 -18.45 -7.17
C ASP A 47 -2.77 -19.37 -7.61
N ARG A 48 -2.99 -20.31 -8.55
CA ARG A 48 -1.92 -21.21 -9.04
C ARG A 48 -1.03 -20.48 -10.03
N ILE A 49 0.30 -20.68 -9.91
CA ILE A 49 1.27 -20.18 -10.90
C ILE A 49 0.88 -20.73 -12.28
N PRO A 50 0.78 -19.88 -13.33
CA PRO A 50 0.44 -20.32 -14.67
C PRO A 50 1.43 -21.36 -15.18
N ARG A 51 0.93 -22.35 -15.93
CA ARG A 51 1.74 -23.46 -16.47
C ARG A 51 2.73 -22.99 -17.52
N GLU A 52 2.38 -21.95 -18.28
CA GLU A 52 3.25 -21.29 -19.24
C GLU A 52 3.78 -19.98 -18.65
N LEU A 53 5.08 -19.95 -18.36
CA LEU A 53 5.73 -18.77 -17.81
C LEU A 53 6.28 -17.93 -18.97
N THR A 54 5.67 -16.77 -19.21
CA THR A 54 6.14 -15.83 -20.22
C THR A 54 6.42 -14.47 -19.59
N VAL A 55 7.64 -13.97 -19.80
CA VAL A 55 8.02 -12.61 -19.42
C VAL A 55 8.11 -11.77 -20.68
N HIS A 56 7.09 -10.93 -20.90
CA HIS A 56 7.05 -10.03 -22.05
C HIS A 56 8.03 -8.87 -21.88
N MET A 57 8.58 -8.37 -22.99
CA MET A 57 9.38 -7.14 -23.01
C MET A 57 8.61 -5.93 -22.48
N PHE A 58 7.29 -5.96 -22.61
CA PHE A 58 6.38 -4.97 -22.04
C PHE A 58 6.51 -4.88 -20.51
N ASN A 59 6.71 -6.00 -19.80
CA ASN A 59 6.89 -5.99 -18.34
C ASN A 59 8.14 -5.21 -17.93
N ILE A 60 9.25 -5.40 -18.67
CA ILE A 60 10.50 -4.65 -18.44
C ILE A 60 10.29 -3.16 -18.72
N PHE A 61 9.57 -2.82 -19.80
CA PHE A 61 9.19 -1.44 -20.09
C PHE A 61 8.36 -0.81 -18.95
N CYS A 62 7.37 -1.54 -18.42
CA CYS A 62 6.56 -1.09 -17.28
C CYS A 62 7.41 -0.83 -16.03
N PHE A 63 8.38 -1.70 -15.72
CA PHE A 63 9.29 -1.45 -14.58
C PHE A 63 10.17 -0.21 -14.79
N CYS A 64 10.70 0.01 -16.00
CA CYS A 64 11.42 1.24 -16.32
C CYS A 64 10.54 2.48 -16.19
N PHE A 65 9.31 2.41 -16.69
CA PHE A 65 8.34 3.48 -16.57
C PHE A 65 7.97 3.76 -15.10
N ALA A 66 7.83 2.72 -14.27
CA ALA A 66 7.59 2.84 -12.83
C ALA A 66 8.76 3.50 -12.09
N ILE A 67 10.00 3.28 -12.50
CA ILE A 67 11.17 3.98 -11.96
C ILE A 67 11.09 5.48 -12.29
N VAL A 68 10.78 5.82 -13.54
CA VAL A 68 10.69 7.22 -13.98
C VAL A 68 9.58 7.96 -13.23
N THR A 69 8.38 7.36 -13.13
CA THR A 69 7.26 8.00 -12.41
C THR A 69 7.57 8.16 -10.93
N TYR A 70 8.28 7.21 -10.30
CA TYR A 70 8.72 7.35 -8.92
C TYR A 70 9.65 8.56 -8.72
N CYS A 71 10.62 8.74 -9.61
CA CYS A 71 11.52 9.90 -9.55
C CYS A 71 10.75 11.21 -9.77
N LEU A 72 9.75 11.23 -10.65
CA LEU A 72 8.91 12.40 -10.87
C LEU A 72 8.06 12.74 -9.64
N ASP A 73 7.49 11.73 -8.97
CA ASP A 73 6.71 11.90 -7.74
C ASP A 73 7.58 12.58 -6.66
N PHE A 74 8.78 12.05 -6.39
CA PHE A 74 9.73 12.62 -5.43
C PHE A 74 10.13 14.07 -5.76
N ILE A 75 10.42 14.36 -7.03
CA ILE A 75 10.74 15.73 -7.47
C ILE A 75 9.53 16.65 -7.26
N SER A 76 8.32 16.16 -7.55
CA SER A 76 7.10 16.95 -7.41
C SER A 76 6.83 17.36 -5.96
N ASP A 77 7.12 16.50 -4.98
CA ASP A 77 6.96 16.82 -3.55
C ASP A 77 7.90 17.94 -3.11
N ILE A 78 9.17 17.91 -3.57
CA ILE A 78 10.13 18.99 -3.32
C ILE A 78 9.66 20.30 -3.96
N VAL A 79 9.21 20.25 -5.21
CA VAL A 79 8.73 21.45 -5.92
C VAL A 79 7.53 22.06 -5.20
N VAL A 80 6.58 21.24 -4.75
CA VAL A 80 5.40 21.67 -3.99
C VAL A 80 5.76 22.21 -2.60
N ALA A 81 6.80 21.70 -1.95
CA ALA A 81 7.27 22.27 -0.69
C ALA A 81 7.91 23.67 -0.88
N LEU A 82 8.82 23.80 -1.86
CA LEU A 82 9.53 25.05 -2.17
C LEU A 82 8.58 26.15 -2.64
N SER A 83 7.62 25.74 -3.43
CA SER A 83 6.43 26.48 -3.82
C SER A 83 5.74 27.23 -2.67
N HIS A 84 5.30 26.48 -1.65
CA HIS A 84 4.57 27.05 -0.52
C HIS A 84 5.48 27.93 0.33
N TYR A 85 6.77 27.59 0.40
CA TYR A 85 7.78 28.42 1.03
C TYR A 85 7.93 29.79 0.34
N ASN A 86 8.03 29.81 -0.99
CA ASN A 86 8.17 31.04 -1.78
C ASN A 86 6.95 31.97 -1.70
N GLU A 87 5.75 31.42 -1.48
CA GLU A 87 4.53 32.22 -1.26
C GLU A 87 4.32 32.67 0.19
N ASN A 88 5.35 32.55 1.05
CA ASN A 88 5.28 32.86 2.49
C ASN A 88 4.24 32.03 3.27
N ARG A 89 3.80 30.89 2.73
CA ARG A 89 2.85 29.96 3.37
C ARG A 89 3.60 28.88 4.14
N ILE A 90 4.24 29.29 5.24
CA ILE A 90 5.14 28.43 6.02
C ILE A 90 4.42 27.22 6.62
N LEU A 91 3.21 27.40 7.16
CA LEU A 91 2.46 26.31 7.80
C LEU A 91 2.13 25.16 6.82
N PRO A 92 1.51 25.39 5.65
CA PRO A 92 1.34 24.37 4.62
C PRO A 92 2.64 23.72 4.17
N ALA A 93 3.71 24.50 4.00
CA ALA A 93 5.02 23.98 3.59
C ALA A 93 5.57 22.98 4.61
N ILE A 94 5.53 23.32 5.91
CA ILE A 94 5.94 22.43 7.00
C ILE A 94 5.08 21.16 7.02
N PHE A 95 3.77 21.30 6.85
CA PHE A 95 2.86 20.15 6.88
C PHE A 95 3.12 19.17 5.73
N ILE A 96 3.34 19.67 4.51
CA ILE A 96 3.68 18.86 3.34
C ILE A 96 5.02 18.16 3.55
N LEU A 97 6.03 18.87 4.04
CA LEU A 97 7.33 18.26 4.35
C LEU A 97 7.23 17.16 5.40
N ILE A 98 6.47 17.37 6.48
CA ILE A 98 6.25 16.35 7.52
C ILE A 98 5.55 15.12 6.92
N LEU A 99 4.51 15.33 6.13
CA LEU A 99 3.75 14.27 5.48
C LEU A 99 4.53 13.57 4.35
N SER A 100 5.67 14.13 3.89
CA SER A 100 6.57 13.47 2.94
C SER A 100 7.68 12.70 3.64
N VAL A 101 8.36 13.36 4.59
CA VAL A 101 9.53 12.80 5.26
C VAL A 101 9.17 11.62 6.17
N ILE A 102 8.08 11.72 6.95
CA ILE A 102 7.72 10.66 7.90
C ILE A 102 7.36 9.34 7.19
N PRO A 103 6.42 9.31 6.23
CA PRO A 103 6.13 8.09 5.47
C PRO A 103 7.36 7.53 4.79
N SER A 104 8.20 8.38 4.19
CA SER A 104 9.40 7.93 3.51
C SER A 104 10.38 7.22 4.46
N ILE A 105 10.60 7.73 5.68
CA ILE A 105 11.43 7.05 6.70
C ILE A 105 10.84 5.69 7.06
N VAL A 106 9.53 5.63 7.29
CA VAL A 106 8.82 4.39 7.65
C VAL A 106 8.97 3.34 6.54
N LEU A 107 8.73 3.72 5.28
CA LEU A 107 8.76 2.82 4.14
C LEU A 107 10.17 2.34 3.81
N ASN A 108 11.18 3.21 3.94
CA ASN A 108 12.57 2.80 3.77
C ASN A 108 13.05 1.86 4.88
N THR A 109 12.51 1.99 6.09
CA THR A 109 12.74 1.03 7.18
C THR A 109 12.11 -0.33 6.87
N VAL A 110 10.86 -0.35 6.39
CA VAL A 110 10.18 -1.58 5.95
C VAL A 110 10.93 -2.25 4.79
N SER A 111 11.32 -1.48 3.78
CA SER A 111 12.11 -1.96 2.64
C SER A 111 13.45 -2.56 3.09
N TYR A 112 14.15 -1.89 4.01
CA TYR A 112 15.39 -2.41 4.58
C TYR A 112 15.19 -3.73 5.33
N ALA A 113 14.11 -3.84 6.10
CA ALA A 113 13.77 -5.08 6.81
C ALA A 113 13.51 -6.24 5.83
N TRP A 114 12.78 -6.01 4.73
CA TRP A 114 12.58 -7.01 3.68
C TRP A 114 13.88 -7.44 3.00
N ILE A 115 14.80 -6.51 2.77
CA ILE A 115 16.15 -6.85 2.24
C ILE A 115 16.93 -7.71 3.23
N CYS A 116 16.84 -7.40 4.53
CA CYS A 116 17.50 -8.19 5.57
C CYS A 116 16.96 -9.61 5.64
N ASP A 117 15.64 -9.75 5.53
CA ASP A 117 14.95 -11.04 5.55
C ASP A 117 15.32 -11.90 4.33
N ASP A 118 15.33 -11.33 3.13
CA ASP A 118 15.74 -12.06 1.92
C ASP A 118 17.22 -12.49 1.96
N ASN A 119 18.10 -11.64 2.51
CA ASN A 119 19.51 -11.98 2.72
C ASN A 119 19.70 -13.08 3.78
N TYR A 120 18.82 -13.15 4.79
CA TYR A 120 18.85 -14.23 5.78
C TYR A 120 18.37 -15.54 5.16
N ALA A 121 17.27 -15.52 4.41
CA ALA A 121 16.73 -16.68 3.70
C ALA A 121 17.73 -17.29 2.70
N ASN A 122 18.49 -16.45 1.99
CA ASN A 122 19.54 -16.88 1.06
C ASN A 122 20.77 -17.48 1.78
N LYS A 123 21.01 -17.15 3.05
CA LYS A 123 22.10 -17.75 3.85
C LYS A 123 21.67 -19.06 4.52
N SER A 124 20.40 -19.19 4.88
CA SER A 124 19.86 -20.39 5.55
C SER A 124 19.55 -21.54 4.60
N SER A 125 19.41 -21.27 3.30
CA SER A 125 19.25 -22.31 2.28
C SER A 125 20.55 -23.11 2.13
N LYS A 126 20.57 -24.35 2.64
CA LYS A 126 21.70 -25.28 2.44
C LYS A 126 21.85 -25.54 0.93
N PRO A 127 23.06 -25.52 0.36
CA PRO A 127 23.25 -25.92 -1.02
C PRO A 127 22.81 -27.38 -1.17
N SER A 128 21.91 -27.66 -2.11
CA SER A 128 21.59 -29.02 -2.53
C SER A 128 22.82 -29.66 -3.18
N ASP A 129 22.99 -30.98 -3.02
CA ASP A 129 24.17 -31.71 -3.53
C ASP A 129 24.31 -31.63 -5.07
N GLU A 130 23.23 -31.33 -5.80
CA GLU A 130 23.25 -31.07 -7.26
C GLU A 130 23.85 -29.70 -7.64
N ASP A 131 23.69 -28.67 -6.80
CA ASP A 131 24.27 -27.34 -7.01
C ASP A 131 25.80 -27.33 -6.77
N VAL A 132 26.32 -28.35 -6.07
CA VAL A 132 27.75 -28.54 -5.82
C VAL A 132 28.48 -29.05 -7.07
N ARG A 133 27.86 -29.92 -7.86
CA ARG A 133 28.50 -30.50 -9.06
C ARG A 133 28.49 -29.57 -10.27
N SER A 134 27.50 -28.69 -10.36
CA SER A 134 27.33 -27.77 -11.51
C SER A 134 28.07 -26.44 -11.37
N THR A 135 28.62 -26.13 -10.18
CA THR A 135 29.08 -24.78 -9.82
C THR A 135 30.50 -24.76 -9.25
N SER A 136 31.43 -25.49 -9.88
CA SER A 136 32.87 -25.42 -9.56
C SER A 136 33.55 -24.15 -10.13
N GLY A 137 32.89 -23.44 -11.05
CA GLY A 137 33.36 -22.16 -11.58
C GLY A 137 32.48 -20.99 -11.13
N ASN A 138 33.04 -20.09 -10.31
CA ASN A 138 32.55 -18.73 -10.11
C ASN A 138 31.26 -18.55 -9.26
N ARG A 139 31.21 -19.10 -8.04
CA ARG A 139 30.33 -18.54 -6.98
C ARG A 139 30.92 -17.24 -6.44
N ASN A 140 30.86 -16.18 -7.24
CA ASN A 140 30.87 -14.83 -6.70
C ASN A 140 29.46 -14.56 -6.17
N THR A 141 29.07 -15.27 -5.09
CA THR A 141 27.91 -14.90 -4.27
C THR A 141 28.27 -13.59 -3.61
N ARG A 142 28.09 -12.50 -4.37
CA ARG A 142 28.32 -11.13 -3.93
C ARG A 142 27.38 -10.93 -2.76
N ASN A 143 27.89 -11.09 -1.54
CA ASN A 143 27.22 -10.66 -0.32
C ASN A 143 26.91 -9.18 -0.54
N GLU A 144 25.66 -8.88 -0.90
CA GLU A 144 25.26 -7.51 -1.11
C GLU A 144 25.36 -6.82 0.24
N SER A 145 26.23 -5.82 0.33
CA SER A 145 26.57 -5.21 1.60
C SER A 145 25.33 -4.55 2.20
N TYR A 146 24.99 -4.90 3.44
CA TYR A 146 23.92 -4.25 4.20
C TYR A 146 24.10 -2.72 4.25
N LEU A 147 25.35 -2.25 4.19
CA LEU A 147 25.69 -0.83 4.18
C LEU A 147 25.23 -0.14 2.89
N VAL A 148 25.36 -0.80 1.74
CA VAL A 148 24.88 -0.26 0.45
C VAL A 148 23.35 -0.11 0.47
N HIS A 149 22.66 -1.11 1.04
CA HIS A 149 21.20 -1.06 1.18
C HIS A 149 20.73 -0.01 2.19
N ALA A 150 21.44 0.12 3.31
CA ALA A 150 21.17 1.19 4.27
C ALA A 150 21.34 2.57 3.63
N ILE A 151 22.36 2.76 2.77
CA ILE A 151 22.57 4.00 2.02
C ILE A 151 21.42 4.24 1.02
N ILE A 152 21.01 3.21 0.27
CA ILE A 152 19.87 3.32 -0.67
C ILE A 152 18.59 3.72 0.06
N CYS A 153 18.30 3.09 1.20
CA CYS A 153 17.17 3.42 2.05
C CYS A 153 17.28 4.83 2.66
N LEU A 154 18.50 5.30 2.97
CA LEU A 154 18.76 6.65 3.47
C LEU A 154 18.50 7.72 2.41
N PHE A 155 18.80 7.44 1.14
CA PHE A 155 18.42 8.26 -0.02
C PHE A 155 16.98 8.08 -0.46
N GLN A 156 16.17 7.45 0.39
CA GLN A 156 14.76 7.19 0.16
C GLN A 156 14.43 6.28 -1.03
N ALA A 157 15.43 5.63 -1.63
CA ALA A 157 15.33 4.87 -2.88
C ALA A 157 14.92 3.40 -2.71
N GLY A 158 14.17 3.07 -1.65
CA GLY A 158 13.68 1.70 -1.37
C GLY A 158 12.96 1.05 -2.56
N PRO A 159 11.89 1.67 -3.11
CA PRO A 159 11.17 1.12 -4.27
C PRO A 159 12.05 0.91 -5.50
N LEU A 160 13.01 1.80 -5.74
CA LEU A 160 13.93 1.72 -6.88
C LEU A 160 14.79 0.46 -6.85
N TRP A 161 15.22 0.05 -5.65
CA TRP A 161 15.96 -1.19 -5.46
C TRP A 161 15.15 -2.41 -5.90
N TRP A 162 13.89 -2.48 -5.50
CA TRP A 162 13.00 -3.60 -5.83
C TRP A 162 12.68 -3.66 -7.32
N TYR A 163 12.45 -2.51 -7.98
CA TYR A 163 12.30 -2.47 -9.43
C TYR A 163 13.58 -2.93 -10.16
N TYR A 164 14.75 -2.49 -9.72
CA TYR A 164 16.02 -2.96 -10.27
C TYR A 164 16.17 -4.49 -10.14
N LYS A 165 15.79 -5.06 -9.00
CA LYS A 165 15.83 -6.50 -8.74
C LYS A 165 14.85 -7.27 -9.64
N ALA A 166 13.62 -6.78 -9.79
CA ALA A 166 12.62 -7.34 -10.70
C ALA A 166 13.12 -7.34 -12.16
N ILE A 167 13.68 -6.23 -12.65
CA ILE A 167 14.27 -6.14 -14.00
C ILE A 167 15.44 -7.13 -14.15
N SER A 168 16.30 -7.21 -13.13
CA SER A 168 17.45 -8.13 -13.14
C SER A 168 17.02 -9.60 -13.25
N TYR A 169 15.99 -10.00 -12.50
CA TYR A 169 15.43 -11.35 -12.61
C TYR A 169 14.70 -11.58 -13.93
N ALA A 170 13.96 -10.60 -14.44
CA ALA A 170 13.33 -10.68 -15.76
C ALA A 170 14.36 -10.90 -16.89
N ILE A 171 15.50 -10.20 -16.85
CA ILE A 171 16.57 -10.37 -17.85
C ILE A 171 17.23 -11.74 -17.70
N LYS A 172 17.50 -12.20 -16.47
CA LYS A 172 18.05 -13.54 -16.20
C LYS A 172 17.10 -14.65 -16.66
N PHE A 173 15.80 -14.51 -16.40
CA PHE A 173 14.75 -15.44 -16.83
C PHE A 173 14.78 -15.66 -18.35
N ARG A 174 14.99 -14.59 -19.13
CA ARG A 174 15.04 -14.65 -20.60
C ARG A 174 16.33 -15.25 -21.15
N ARG A 175 17.41 -15.29 -20.36
CA ARG A 175 18.70 -15.87 -20.75
C ARG A 175 18.85 -17.32 -20.30
N GLU A 176 18.08 -17.73 -19.31
CA GLU A 176 18.12 -19.08 -18.76
C GLU A 176 17.39 -20.07 -19.67
N SER A 177 18.00 -21.24 -19.88
CA SER A 177 17.42 -22.31 -20.71
C SER A 177 16.83 -23.45 -19.88
N ASP A 178 17.26 -23.58 -18.61
CA ASP A 178 16.77 -24.59 -17.68
C ASP A 178 15.38 -24.24 -17.14
N PRO A 179 14.35 -25.08 -17.36
CA PRO A 179 12.96 -24.80 -16.95
C PRO A 179 12.81 -24.66 -15.43
N TYR A 180 13.58 -25.40 -14.63
CA TYR A 180 13.50 -25.33 -13.17
C TYR A 180 14.03 -23.99 -12.65
N LYS A 181 15.22 -23.59 -13.12
CA LYS A 181 15.82 -22.29 -12.79
C LYS A 181 15.01 -21.12 -13.33
N GLN A 182 14.43 -21.28 -14.52
CA GLN A 182 13.55 -20.29 -15.12
C GLN A 182 12.31 -20.03 -14.25
N ARG A 183 11.67 -21.09 -13.73
CA ARG A 183 10.54 -20.93 -12.79
C ARG A 183 10.95 -20.25 -11.49
N LYS A 184 12.08 -20.63 -10.90
CA LYS A 184 12.62 -19.97 -9.71
C LYS A 184 12.89 -18.48 -9.94
N LEU A 185 13.46 -18.10 -11.08
CA LEU A 185 13.71 -16.71 -11.46
C LEU A 185 12.40 -15.92 -11.65
N PHE A 186 11.37 -16.54 -12.20
CA PHE A 186 10.05 -15.92 -12.32
C PHE A 186 9.41 -15.65 -10.96
N CYS A 187 9.44 -16.62 -10.04
CA CYS A 187 8.93 -16.42 -8.68
C CYS A 187 9.66 -15.25 -7.99
N ARG A 188 11.00 -15.22 -8.08
CA ARG A 188 11.80 -14.12 -7.53
C ARG A 188 11.52 -12.76 -8.17
N MET A 189 11.20 -12.74 -9.47
CA MET A 189 10.76 -11.53 -10.16
C MET A 189 9.42 -11.02 -9.61
N VAL A 190 8.43 -11.91 -9.48
CA VAL A 190 7.10 -11.57 -8.96
C VAL A 190 7.16 -11.13 -7.49
N GLU A 191 7.99 -11.77 -6.66
CA GLU A 191 8.24 -11.35 -5.27
C GLU A 191 8.79 -9.91 -5.23
N ALA A 192 9.79 -9.60 -6.05
CA ALA A 192 10.37 -8.26 -6.09
C ALA A 192 9.38 -7.21 -6.63
N GLU A 193 8.57 -7.56 -7.63
CA GLU A 193 7.50 -6.70 -8.16
C GLU A 193 6.42 -6.43 -7.11
N ARG A 194 6.01 -7.46 -6.36
CA ARG A 194 5.04 -7.34 -5.26
C ARG A 194 5.56 -6.37 -4.20
N ASP A 195 6.79 -6.55 -3.76
CA ASP A 195 7.37 -5.72 -2.70
C ASP A 195 7.54 -4.26 -3.16
N ALA A 196 7.97 -4.01 -4.40
CA ALA A 196 8.00 -2.68 -5.00
C ALA A 196 6.61 -2.03 -5.02
N THR A 197 5.60 -2.79 -5.45
CA THR A 197 4.21 -2.32 -5.57
C THR A 197 3.60 -2.04 -4.21
N LEU A 198 3.88 -2.86 -3.19
CA LEU A 198 3.42 -2.64 -1.82
C LEU A 198 4.00 -1.35 -1.23
N LEU A 199 5.30 -1.07 -1.44
CA LEU A 199 5.91 0.18 -0.95
C LEU A 199 5.27 1.40 -1.60
N ARG A 200 5.09 1.39 -2.93
CA ARG A 200 4.40 2.46 -3.68
C ARG A 200 2.96 2.65 -3.21
N PHE A 201 2.27 1.54 -2.96
CA PHE A 201 0.91 1.56 -2.46
C PHE A 201 0.83 2.16 -1.05
N PHE A 202 1.74 1.78 -0.14
CA PHE A 202 1.79 2.37 1.20
C PHE A 202 2.16 3.86 1.15
N GLU A 203 3.11 4.26 0.30
CA GLU A 203 3.49 5.66 0.04
C GLU A 203 2.27 6.48 -0.40
N ALA A 204 1.47 5.97 -1.34
CA ALA A 204 0.28 6.65 -1.81
C ALA A 204 -0.73 6.97 -0.67
N PHE A 205 -0.86 6.11 0.33
CA PHE A 205 -1.82 6.30 1.43
C PHE A 205 -1.23 6.98 2.66
N LEU A 206 0.06 6.84 2.93
CA LEU A 206 0.72 7.48 4.06
C LEU A 206 1.17 8.91 3.75
N GLU A 207 1.55 9.18 2.50
CA GLU A 207 2.01 10.48 2.02
C GLU A 207 0.98 11.15 1.12
N SER A 208 0.66 10.56 -0.03
CA SER A 208 -0.10 11.26 -1.08
C SER A 208 -1.54 11.57 -0.67
N ALA A 209 -2.25 10.63 -0.03
CA ALA A 209 -3.65 10.84 0.38
C ALA A 209 -3.81 11.92 1.47
N PRO A 210 -3.03 11.91 2.59
CA PRO A 210 -3.05 12.99 3.57
C PRO A 210 -2.64 14.34 2.99
N GLN A 211 -1.62 14.38 2.14
CA GLN A 211 -1.21 15.62 1.51
C GLN A 211 -2.29 16.15 0.55
N LEU A 212 -2.95 15.27 -0.21
CA LEU A 212 -4.08 15.65 -1.07
C LEU A 212 -5.26 16.19 -0.25
N LEU A 213 -5.54 15.64 0.94
CA LEU A 213 -6.55 16.18 1.87
C LEU A 213 -6.23 17.62 2.27
N VAL A 214 -5.00 17.87 2.72
CA VAL A 214 -4.53 19.19 3.15
C VAL A 214 -4.61 20.19 2.00
N GLN A 215 -4.16 19.79 0.81
CA GLN A 215 -4.19 20.65 -0.38
C GLN A 215 -5.61 20.94 -0.86
N SER A 216 -6.51 19.95 -0.82
CA SER A 216 -7.91 20.13 -1.19
C SER A 216 -8.62 21.11 -0.26
N TYR A 217 -8.29 21.07 1.04
CA TYR A 217 -8.78 22.05 2.01
C TYR A 217 -8.28 23.46 1.69
N ILE A 218 -6.96 23.65 1.52
CA ILE A 218 -6.37 24.96 1.21
C ILE A 218 -6.93 25.53 -0.10
N LEU A 219 -7.07 24.69 -1.12
CA LEU A 219 -7.62 25.09 -2.41
C LEU A 219 -9.10 25.51 -2.26
N SER A 220 -9.90 24.73 -1.54
CA SER A 220 -11.31 25.03 -1.32
C SER A 220 -11.52 26.32 -0.53
N GLU A 221 -10.71 26.55 0.51
CA GLU A 221 -10.70 27.80 1.28
C GLU A 221 -10.31 29.00 0.41
N TYR A 222 -9.27 28.87 -0.41
CA TYR A 222 -8.85 29.90 -1.36
C TYR A 222 -9.94 30.23 -2.40
N VAL A 223 -10.56 29.19 -2.99
CA VAL A 223 -11.65 29.35 -3.97
C VAL A 223 -12.86 30.04 -3.32
N TRP A 224 -13.23 29.64 -2.10
CA TRP A 224 -14.33 30.24 -1.36
C TRP A 224 -14.10 31.74 -1.13
N LEU A 225 -12.92 32.13 -0.67
CA LEU A 225 -12.56 33.54 -0.46
C LEU A 225 -12.59 34.34 -1.76
N ARG A 226 -11.99 33.81 -2.84
CA ARG A 226 -11.97 34.45 -4.16
C ARG A 226 -13.36 34.62 -4.76
N SER A 227 -14.25 33.65 -4.52
CA SER A 227 -15.66 33.70 -4.95
C SER A 227 -16.46 34.77 -4.23
N ILE A 228 -16.18 35.04 -2.96
CA ILE A 228 -16.81 36.14 -2.20
C ILE A 228 -16.32 37.50 -2.71
N GLU A 229 -15.06 37.60 -3.10
CA GLU A 229 -14.45 38.83 -3.63
C GLU A 229 -14.87 39.17 -5.08
N GLY A 230 -15.69 38.34 -5.74
CA GLY A 230 -16.19 38.58 -7.10
C GLY A 230 -15.14 38.46 -8.21
N ASN A 231 -13.94 37.95 -7.90
CA ASN A 231 -12.87 37.73 -8.86
C ASN A 231 -13.10 36.44 -9.65
N CYS A 232 -12.88 36.49 -10.98
CA CYS A 232 -13.13 35.34 -11.86
C CYS A 232 -12.20 34.16 -11.55
N PHE A 233 -12.71 32.93 -11.70
CA PHE A 233 -12.06 31.63 -11.42
C PHE A 233 -10.74 31.37 -12.19
N HIS A 234 -10.34 32.24 -13.11
CA HIS A 234 -9.21 32.03 -14.01
C HIS A 234 -7.82 32.12 -13.34
N ASP A 235 -7.72 32.70 -12.14
CA ASP A 235 -6.46 32.78 -11.37
C ASP A 235 -6.38 31.68 -10.29
N LEU A 236 -6.45 30.42 -10.71
CA LEU A 236 -6.20 29.30 -9.80
C LEU A 236 -4.73 29.29 -9.35
N PRO A 237 -4.41 28.92 -8.09
CA PRO A 237 -3.04 28.82 -7.63
C PRO A 237 -2.24 27.83 -8.47
N LYS A 238 -1.02 28.21 -8.88
CA LYS A 238 -0.13 27.39 -9.74
C LYS A 238 0.11 25.98 -9.18
N TRP A 239 0.00 25.80 -7.87
CA TRP A 239 0.17 24.52 -7.15
C TRP A 239 -1.02 23.58 -7.26
N GLY A 240 -2.23 24.10 -7.46
CA GLY A 240 -3.42 23.29 -7.70
C GLY A 240 -3.35 22.55 -9.04
N ASN A 241 -2.75 23.18 -10.05
CA ASN A 241 -2.54 22.57 -11.36
C ASN A 241 -1.41 21.52 -11.33
N LEU A 242 -0.31 21.77 -10.61
CA LEU A 242 0.85 20.87 -10.59
C LEU A 242 0.55 19.48 -9.99
N ARG A 243 -0.39 19.40 -9.05
CA ARG A 243 -0.70 18.18 -8.31
C ARG A 243 -1.98 17.46 -8.75
N THR A 244 -2.89 18.17 -9.42
CA THR A 244 -4.00 17.50 -10.11
C THR A 244 -3.48 16.65 -11.27
N ASP A 245 -2.40 17.07 -11.92
CA ASP A 245 -1.70 16.29 -12.94
C ASP A 245 -1.04 15.02 -12.38
N THR A 246 -0.49 15.03 -11.14
CA THR A 246 0.13 13.85 -10.50
C THR A 246 -0.88 12.90 -9.85
N ALA A 247 -1.98 13.39 -9.26
CA ALA A 247 -3.07 12.54 -8.80
C ALA A 247 -3.81 11.87 -9.97
N ALA A 248 -3.99 12.59 -11.07
CA ALA A 248 -4.40 12.01 -12.34
C ALA A 248 -3.37 10.98 -12.81
N LEU A 249 -2.06 11.24 -12.66
CA LEU A 249 -0.99 10.29 -12.97
C LEU A 249 -1.03 9.04 -12.09
N ILE A 250 -1.38 9.11 -10.81
CA ILE A 250 -1.54 7.92 -9.93
C ILE A 250 -2.76 7.11 -10.38
N ILE A 251 -3.87 7.77 -10.75
CA ILE A 251 -5.06 7.14 -11.35
C ILE A 251 -4.75 6.58 -12.76
N TYR A 252 -3.85 7.24 -13.52
CA TYR A 252 -3.36 6.83 -14.84
C TYR A 252 -2.29 5.72 -14.78
N ASN A 253 -1.46 5.71 -13.74
CA ASN A 253 -0.45 4.68 -13.48
C ASN A 253 -1.14 3.40 -12.99
N LEU A 254 -2.30 3.52 -12.35
CA LEU A 254 -3.22 2.42 -12.08
C LEU A 254 -3.95 1.91 -13.36
N PHE A 255 -3.87 2.67 -14.46
CA PHE A 255 -4.56 2.42 -15.73
C PHE A 255 -3.76 1.52 -16.68
N LEU A 256 -2.52 1.18 -16.34
CA LEU A 256 -1.60 0.51 -17.25
C LEU A 256 -1.37 -0.96 -16.87
N ILE A 257 -2.42 -1.79 -16.97
CA ILE A 257 -2.31 -3.22 -17.33
C ILE A 257 -3.56 -3.59 -18.15
N PHE A 258 -3.33 -4.18 -19.32
CA PHE A 258 -4.37 -4.64 -20.26
C PHE A 258 -4.98 -6.00 -19.84
N ILE A 259 -6.29 -6.12 -20.09
CA ILE A 259 -7.14 -7.34 -20.25
C ILE A 259 -7.64 -8.08 -18.98
N LYS A 260 -8.80 -7.64 -18.49
CA LYS A 260 -10.06 -8.39 -18.30
C LYS A 260 -11.13 -7.41 -17.76
N TYR A 261 -12.39 -7.49 -18.21
CA TYR A 261 -13.47 -6.59 -17.76
C TYR A 261 -13.60 -6.53 -16.23
N ILE A 262 -13.33 -7.67 -15.57
CA ILE A 262 -13.31 -7.80 -14.11
C ILE A 262 -12.36 -6.80 -13.45
N PHE A 263 -11.19 -6.53 -14.06
CA PHE A 263 -10.21 -5.57 -13.53
C PHE A 263 -10.73 -4.13 -13.61
N ILE A 264 -11.41 -3.76 -14.70
CA ILE A 264 -12.00 -2.41 -14.85
C ILE A 264 -13.09 -2.19 -13.80
N PHE A 265 -13.97 -3.17 -13.60
CA PHE A 265 -14.99 -3.07 -12.55
C PHE A 265 -14.39 -2.99 -11.16
N GLN A 266 -13.34 -3.77 -10.88
CA GLN A 266 -12.62 -3.71 -9.61
C GLN A 266 -11.92 -2.36 -9.40
N LEU A 267 -11.33 -1.80 -10.44
CA LEU A 267 -10.71 -0.48 -10.44
C LEU A 267 -11.74 0.63 -10.17
N ILE A 268 -12.87 0.60 -10.87
CA ILE A 268 -13.96 1.57 -10.70
C ILE A 268 -14.52 1.47 -9.28
N TRP A 269 -14.83 0.25 -8.82
CA TRP A 269 -15.32 0.03 -7.47
C TRP A 269 -14.35 0.57 -6.43
N ARG A 270 -13.05 0.26 -6.55
CA ARG A 270 -12.02 0.73 -5.62
C ARG A 270 -11.85 2.24 -5.67
N THR A 271 -11.91 2.85 -6.85
CA THR A 271 -11.81 4.30 -7.01
C THR A 271 -13.02 4.99 -6.36
N LEU A 272 -14.23 4.48 -6.58
CA LEU A 272 -15.45 5.05 -6.00
C LEU A 272 -15.47 4.96 -4.47
N THR A 273 -15.05 3.84 -3.89
CA THR A 273 -14.99 3.70 -2.42
C THR A 273 -13.98 4.67 -1.81
N VAL A 274 -12.75 4.73 -2.33
CA VAL A 274 -11.70 5.65 -1.85
C VAL A 274 -12.14 7.11 -2.02
N MET A 275 -12.65 7.49 -3.19
CA MET A 275 -13.07 8.88 -3.46
C MET A 275 -14.24 9.30 -2.57
N SER A 276 -15.19 8.42 -2.31
CA SER A 276 -16.31 8.72 -1.41
C SER A 276 -15.82 9.07 0.01
N ARG A 277 -14.86 8.31 0.54
CA ARG A 277 -14.27 8.55 1.86
C ARG A 277 -13.47 9.84 1.88
N PHE A 278 -12.69 10.08 0.84
CA PHE A 278 -11.92 11.30 0.67
C PHE A 278 -12.82 12.55 0.70
N ILE A 279 -13.91 12.56 -0.08
CA ILE A 279 -14.88 13.67 -0.12
C ILE A 279 -15.50 13.92 1.25
N VAL A 280 -15.86 12.85 1.98
CA VAL A 280 -16.38 12.99 3.35
C VAL A 280 -15.35 13.69 4.24
N ILE A 281 -14.10 13.21 4.29
CA ILE A 281 -13.07 13.80 5.15
C ILE A 281 -12.80 15.26 4.80
N VAL A 282 -12.67 15.62 3.51
CA VAL A 282 -12.48 17.02 3.07
C VAL A 282 -13.66 17.89 3.48
N THR A 283 -14.89 17.41 3.27
CA THR A 283 -16.11 18.16 3.65
C THR A 283 -16.16 18.41 5.16
N PHE A 284 -15.70 17.44 5.96
CA PHE A 284 -15.59 17.60 7.41
C PHE A 284 -14.51 18.59 7.80
N LEU A 285 -13.35 18.53 7.17
CA LEU A 285 -12.25 19.46 7.42
C LEU A 285 -12.66 20.89 7.07
N LEU A 286 -13.45 21.11 6.02
CA LEU A 286 -14.03 22.42 5.68
C LEU A 286 -15.08 22.90 6.68
N GLY A 287 -15.89 22.01 7.24
CA GLY A 287 -16.95 22.37 8.18
C GLY A 287 -16.49 22.57 9.63
N TYR A 288 -15.49 21.82 10.08
CA TYR A 288 -15.08 21.73 11.48
C TYR A 288 -13.59 22.07 11.71
N HIS A 289 -12.86 22.43 10.66
CA HIS A 289 -11.41 22.67 10.68
C HIS A 289 -10.68 21.53 11.42
N PHE A 290 -9.76 21.86 12.33
CA PHE A 290 -8.94 20.88 13.06
C PHE A 290 -9.71 20.04 14.09
N SER A 291 -10.99 20.33 14.36
CA SER A 291 -11.81 19.53 15.30
C SER A 291 -12.10 18.11 14.78
N ILE A 292 -11.80 17.82 13.51
CA ILE A 292 -11.90 16.47 12.93
C ILE A 292 -10.77 15.54 13.40
N VAL A 293 -9.62 16.08 13.86
CA VAL A 293 -8.43 15.28 14.20
C VAL A 293 -8.72 14.20 15.25
N PRO A 294 -9.42 14.47 16.38
CA PRO A 294 -9.79 13.43 17.33
C PRO A 294 -10.68 12.33 16.73
N ALA A 295 -11.58 12.69 15.81
CA ALA A 295 -12.44 11.73 15.13
C ALA A 295 -11.63 10.81 14.18
N LEU A 296 -10.64 11.35 13.47
CA LEU A 296 -9.71 10.56 12.65
C LEU A 296 -8.83 9.64 13.50
N ILE A 297 -8.33 10.11 14.65
CA ILE A 297 -7.58 9.27 15.60
C ILE A 297 -8.47 8.14 16.13
N PHE A 298 -9.71 8.44 16.51
CA PHE A 298 -10.65 7.43 16.98
C PHE A 298 -10.96 6.38 15.91
N HIS A 299 -11.17 6.81 14.66
CA HIS A 299 -11.37 5.89 13.54
C HIS A 299 -10.12 5.04 13.25
N TYR A 300 -8.92 5.63 13.36
CA TYR A 300 -7.67 4.87 13.28
C TYR A 300 -7.57 3.80 14.37
N LEU A 301 -7.98 4.09 15.61
CA LEU A 301 -8.00 3.09 16.68
C LEU A 301 -9.02 1.97 16.43
N ILE A 302 -10.21 2.30 15.91
CA ILE A 302 -11.19 1.28 15.48
C ILE A 302 -10.60 0.41 14.37
N SER A 303 -9.98 1.04 13.38
CA SER A 303 -9.30 0.38 12.27
C SER A 303 -8.19 -0.55 12.74
N LEU A 304 -7.36 -0.10 13.69
CA LEU A 304 -6.33 -0.92 14.32
C LEU A 304 -6.93 -2.12 15.05
N GLY A 305 -8.02 -1.93 15.79
CA GLY A 305 -8.77 -3.02 16.43
C GLY A 305 -9.34 -4.02 15.43
N HIS A 306 -9.92 -3.53 14.33
CA HIS A 306 -10.47 -4.37 13.25
C HIS A 306 -9.38 -5.20 12.57
N VAL A 307 -8.26 -4.57 12.18
CA VAL A 307 -7.12 -5.24 11.56
C VAL A 307 -6.48 -6.25 12.51
N THR A 308 -6.22 -5.89 13.77
CA THR A 308 -5.63 -6.83 14.74
C THR A 308 -6.53 -8.03 15.03
N ALA A 309 -7.85 -7.83 15.10
CA ALA A 309 -8.79 -8.89 15.41
C ALA A 309 -9.02 -9.86 14.23
N LEU A 310 -9.07 -9.33 13.00
CA LEU A 310 -9.51 -10.10 11.83
C LEU A 310 -8.42 -10.37 10.80
N GLN A 311 -7.27 -9.71 10.91
CA GLN A 311 -6.16 -9.77 9.95
C GLN A 311 -4.83 -9.99 10.69
N SER A 312 -4.67 -11.12 11.37
CA SER A 312 -3.34 -11.50 11.90
C SER A 312 -2.34 -11.64 10.76
N ILE A 313 -1.38 -10.71 10.69
CA ILE A 313 -0.30 -10.74 9.71
C ILE A 313 0.80 -11.63 10.29
N ASP A 314 0.86 -12.88 9.84
CA ASP A 314 2.03 -13.74 10.06
C ASP A 314 2.97 -13.50 8.87
N SER A 315 3.94 -12.60 9.06
CA SER A 315 4.84 -12.17 7.97
C SER A 315 5.84 -13.25 7.55
N GLY A 316 5.94 -14.35 8.31
CA GLY A 316 6.99 -15.36 8.16
C GLY A 316 8.38 -14.87 8.57
N THR A 317 8.54 -13.58 8.92
CA THR A 317 9.81 -12.98 9.33
C THR A 317 10.05 -13.15 10.82
N SER A 318 11.31 -13.20 11.26
CA SER A 318 11.63 -13.34 12.69
C SER A 318 11.43 -12.04 13.49
N SER A 319 11.08 -10.93 12.83
CA SER A 319 11.14 -9.59 13.43
C SER A 319 9.76 -9.06 13.81
N THR A 320 9.45 -9.13 15.11
CA THR A 320 8.21 -8.58 15.67
C THR A 320 8.02 -7.08 15.37
N ALA A 321 9.11 -6.34 15.18
CA ALA A 321 9.08 -4.93 14.83
C ALA A 321 8.52 -4.69 13.40
N LEU A 322 8.83 -5.55 12.43
CA LEU A 322 8.30 -5.44 11.07
C LEU A 322 6.80 -5.75 11.04
N GLU A 323 6.37 -6.79 11.75
CA GLU A 323 4.95 -7.15 11.86
C GLU A 323 4.13 -6.02 12.49
N MET A 324 4.65 -5.45 13.58
CA MET A 324 4.04 -4.28 14.21
C MET A 324 4.01 -3.08 13.25
N GLY A 325 5.11 -2.82 12.52
CA GLY A 325 5.18 -1.74 11.54
C GLY A 325 4.14 -1.89 10.42
N LEU A 326 4.06 -3.08 9.82
CA LEU A 326 3.08 -3.39 8.77
C LEU A 326 1.64 -3.33 9.29
N LEU A 327 1.40 -3.74 10.53
CA LEU A 327 0.09 -3.62 11.17
C LEU A 327 -0.33 -2.15 11.32
N LEU A 328 0.57 -1.28 11.78
CA LEU A 328 0.31 0.16 11.93
C LEU A 328 0.06 0.82 10.56
N ILE A 329 0.87 0.49 9.56
CA ILE A 329 0.68 0.97 8.18
C ILE A 329 -0.67 0.50 7.63
N ASN A 330 -1.00 -0.79 7.77
CA ASN A 330 -2.28 -1.34 7.33
C ASN A 330 -3.46 -0.61 7.96
N SER A 331 -3.37 -0.34 9.26
CA SER A 331 -4.41 0.38 10.02
C SER A 331 -4.55 1.83 9.55
N ALA A 332 -3.45 2.48 9.17
CA ALA A 332 -3.46 3.83 8.60
C ALA A 332 -4.13 3.85 7.22
N ILE A 333 -3.88 2.85 6.38
CA ILE A 333 -4.55 2.70 5.08
C ILE A 333 -6.04 2.42 5.29
N HIS A 334 -6.37 1.62 6.31
CA HIS A 334 -7.74 1.26 6.66
C HIS A 334 -8.63 2.46 7.01
N VAL A 335 -8.03 3.60 7.40
CA VAL A 335 -8.75 4.88 7.61
C VAL A 335 -9.37 5.43 6.33
N PHE A 336 -8.68 5.21 5.21
CA PHE A 336 -9.09 5.71 3.90
C PHE A 336 -9.89 4.70 3.11
N MET A 337 -9.57 3.41 3.26
CA MET A 337 -10.32 2.35 2.61
C MET A 337 -10.10 1.00 3.30
N PRO A 338 -11.06 0.07 3.24
CA PRO A 338 -10.84 -1.26 3.76
C PRO A 338 -9.74 -1.94 2.94
N PHE A 339 -8.65 -2.27 3.61
CA PHE A 339 -7.52 -2.99 3.05
C PHE A 339 -7.26 -4.25 3.88
N ASN A 340 -6.93 -5.35 3.20
CA ASN A 340 -6.70 -6.65 3.81
C ASN A 340 -5.42 -7.26 3.26
N MET A 341 -4.41 -7.39 4.12
CA MET A 341 -3.15 -8.07 3.78
C MET A 341 -3.10 -9.53 4.22
N ALA A 342 -4.02 -9.96 5.08
CA ALA A 342 -4.06 -11.34 5.56
C ALA A 342 -4.77 -12.25 4.55
N GLU A 343 -4.27 -13.47 4.39
CA GLU A 343 -4.93 -14.52 3.60
C GLU A 343 -6.20 -15.03 4.32
N GLY A 344 -7.11 -15.67 3.57
CA GLY A 344 -8.35 -16.27 4.09
C GLY A 344 -9.64 -15.57 3.65
N SER A 345 -10.77 -15.91 4.28
CA SER A 345 -12.10 -15.40 3.90
C SER A 345 -12.16 -13.88 4.03
N THR A 346 -12.30 -13.21 2.87
CA THR A 346 -12.31 -11.75 2.77
C THR A 346 -13.71 -11.16 2.97
N GLN A 347 -14.76 -11.95 2.78
CA GLN A 347 -16.15 -11.49 2.73
C GLN A 347 -16.57 -10.79 4.03
N TRP A 348 -16.34 -11.42 5.19
CA TRP A 348 -16.70 -10.87 6.49
C TRP A 348 -15.84 -9.68 6.89
N ARG A 349 -14.54 -9.71 6.54
CA ARG A 349 -13.60 -8.62 6.81
C ARG A 349 -14.03 -7.33 6.10
N TYR A 350 -14.39 -7.44 4.81
CA TYR A 350 -14.88 -6.30 4.04
C TYR A 350 -16.29 -5.87 4.49
N LEU A 351 -17.19 -6.81 4.79
CA LEU A 351 -18.54 -6.47 5.27
C LEU A 351 -18.48 -5.65 6.56
N ILE A 352 -17.70 -6.08 7.54
CA ILE A 352 -17.55 -5.37 8.82
C ILE A 352 -16.93 -3.98 8.59
N ALA A 353 -15.88 -3.89 7.79
CA ALA A 353 -15.25 -2.60 7.48
C ALA A 353 -16.23 -1.63 6.81
N TYR A 354 -16.96 -2.06 5.77
CA TYR A 354 -17.94 -1.22 5.10
C TYR A 354 -19.12 -0.84 6.00
N LEU A 355 -19.53 -1.71 6.94
CA LEU A 355 -20.54 -1.38 7.94
C LEU A 355 -20.06 -0.29 8.90
N ILE A 356 -18.81 -0.38 9.38
CA ILE A 356 -18.21 0.66 10.22
C ILE A 356 -18.20 2.00 9.46
N GLU A 357 -17.74 1.99 8.21
CA GLU A 357 -17.71 3.19 7.36
C GLU A 357 -19.10 3.79 7.12
N ALA A 358 -20.11 2.95 6.89
CA ALA A 358 -21.48 3.39 6.71
C ALA A 358 -22.06 4.01 7.99
N ILE A 359 -21.83 3.37 9.15
CA ILE A 359 -22.27 3.88 10.46
C ILE A 359 -21.65 5.24 10.74
N GLU A 360 -20.36 5.39 10.48
CA GLU A 360 -19.65 6.66 10.62
C GLU A 360 -20.25 7.72 9.71
N GLY A 361 -20.42 7.41 8.42
CA GLY A 361 -21.05 8.32 7.44
C GLY A 361 -22.44 8.81 7.86
N VAL A 362 -23.25 7.95 8.49
CA VAL A 362 -24.58 8.32 9.02
C VAL A 362 -24.48 9.20 10.27
N HIS A 363 -23.66 8.82 11.25
CA HIS A 363 -23.44 9.62 12.47
C HIS A 363 -22.96 11.03 12.12
N TYR A 364 -22.09 11.12 11.12
CA TYR A 364 -21.56 12.35 10.57
C TYR A 364 -22.63 13.26 9.94
N LYS A 365 -23.53 12.71 9.12
CA LYS A 365 -24.67 13.48 8.59
C LYS A 365 -25.61 13.96 9.70
N LEU A 366 -25.88 13.11 10.69
CA LEU A 366 -26.78 13.43 11.80
C LEU A 366 -26.20 14.55 12.68
N PHE A 367 -24.91 14.47 13.02
CA PHE A 367 -24.23 15.49 13.82
C PHE A 367 -24.26 16.87 13.14
N LYS A 368 -23.99 16.94 11.82
CA LYS A 368 -24.13 18.18 11.05
C LYS A 368 -25.55 18.75 11.11
N HIS A 369 -26.56 17.90 10.96
CA HIS A 369 -27.96 18.34 10.99
C HIS A 369 -28.36 18.91 12.36
N VAL A 370 -27.93 18.27 13.45
CA VAL A 370 -28.19 18.75 14.83
C VAL A 370 -27.49 20.09 15.09
N MET A 371 -26.23 20.24 14.67
CA MET A 371 -25.50 21.50 14.84
C MET A 371 -26.12 22.66 14.05
N LEU A 372 -26.51 22.42 12.79
CA LEU A 372 -27.22 23.42 11.99
C LEU A 372 -28.56 23.82 12.63
N ARG A 373 -29.32 22.86 13.15
CA ARG A 373 -30.59 23.12 13.83
C ARG A 373 -30.43 23.93 15.12
N ASN A 374 -29.37 23.67 15.88
CA ASN A 374 -29.06 24.44 17.09
C ASN A 374 -28.63 25.87 16.77
N SER A 375 -27.91 26.08 15.66
CA SER A 375 -27.53 27.43 15.20
C SER A 375 -28.73 28.24 14.70
N THR A 376 -29.74 27.61 14.09
CA THR A 376 -30.95 28.33 13.62
C THR A 376 -31.95 28.62 14.73
N ASN A 377 -31.95 27.82 15.81
CA ASN A 377 -32.86 28.01 16.94
C ASN A 377 -32.28 28.93 18.05
N GLY A 378 -31.03 29.37 17.90
CA GLY A 378 -30.35 30.26 18.84
C GLY A 378 -30.37 31.74 18.44
N ASN A 379 -31.07 32.11 17.36
CA ASN A 379 -31.32 33.50 16.95
C ASN A 379 -32.75 33.93 17.26
#